data_AF-I4DRM0-F1
#
_entry.id   AF-I4DRM0-F1
#
_cell.length_a   1.000
_cell.length_b   1.000
_cell.length_c   1.000
_cell.angle_alpha   90.00
_cell.angle_beta   90.00
_cell.angle_gamma   90.00
#
_symmetry.space_group_name_H-M   'P 1'
#
loop_
_entity.id
_entity.type
_entity.pdbx_description
1 polymer ?
#
loop_
_entity_poly.entity_id
_entity_poly.type
_entity_poly.pdbx_seq_one_letter_code
_entity_poly.pdbx_strand_id
1 'polypeptide(L)'
;LEVETDGTYRDDIQAYAAGIVEGALTSYLIHTHLDNTVRAACGNHARQCDRVKDELDKSVNIWKSYAAEREATDPFWHHVSLYYTQISGMYTGWKHGSERNANTKSDTDISELYWLNSMADVVELQRKMNVTIDNPANQLPGLSSAFLRVVNETLENGTITKRIYLAHNTAGSYSSMTRILKKYKLNYHKTSSDDAAVPGTVGGILRVPGLCDQSG
;
A
#
# COMPACT_ATOMS: atom_id res chain seq x y z
N LEU A 1 -4.76 -12.53 -3.72
CA LEU A 1 -4.76 -11.65 -4.90
C LEU A 1 -3.40 -11.82 -5.56
N GLU A 2 -3.37 -12.15 -6.85
CA GLU A 2 -2.15 -12.22 -7.63
C GLU A 2 -2.27 -11.26 -8.80
N VAL A 3 -1.26 -10.42 -9.00
CA VAL A 3 -1.20 -9.41 -10.08
C VAL A 3 0.14 -9.54 -10.78
N GLU A 4 0.10 -9.70 -12.09
CA GLU A 4 1.27 -9.78 -12.96
C GLU A 4 1.16 -8.70 -14.05
N THR A 5 2.25 -7.99 -14.31
CA THR A 5 2.32 -6.98 -15.38
C THR A 5 3.15 -7.49 -16.55
N ASP A 6 2.89 -6.97 -17.74
CA ASP A 6 3.64 -7.30 -18.95
C ASP A 6 4.79 -6.30 -19.12
N GLY A 7 6.04 -6.81 -19.07
CA GLY A 7 7.26 -6.01 -19.18
C GLY A 7 7.53 -5.42 -20.57
N THR A 8 6.71 -5.74 -21.57
CA THR A 8 6.80 -5.11 -22.90
C THR A 8 6.22 -3.69 -22.93
N TYR A 9 5.46 -3.30 -21.90
CA TYR A 9 4.92 -1.96 -21.74
C TYR A 9 5.78 -1.12 -20.81
N ARG A 10 5.70 0.20 -20.95
CA ARG A 10 6.35 1.14 -20.02
C ARG A 10 5.86 0.94 -18.59
N ASP A 11 6.76 1.16 -17.63
CA ASP A 11 6.49 0.93 -16.20
C ASP A 11 5.30 1.74 -15.67
N ASP A 12 5.10 2.98 -16.15
CA ASP A 12 3.97 3.82 -15.77
C ASP A 12 2.63 3.20 -16.18
N ILE A 13 2.55 2.64 -17.39
CA ILE A 13 1.38 1.89 -17.88
C ILE A 13 1.18 0.62 -17.04
N GLN A 14 2.27 -0.12 -16.78
CA GLN A 14 2.23 -1.33 -15.96
C GLN A 14 1.71 -1.02 -14.55
N ALA A 15 2.23 0.01 -13.89
CA ALA A 15 1.85 0.42 -12.54
C ALA A 15 0.39 0.87 -12.47
N TYR A 16 -0.03 1.69 -13.44
CA TYR A 16 -1.42 2.15 -13.52
C TYR A 16 -2.39 0.98 -13.75
N ALA A 17 -2.06 0.06 -14.67
CA ALA A 17 -2.87 -1.12 -14.96
C ALA A 17 -2.94 -2.09 -13.77
N ALA A 18 -1.81 -2.34 -13.09
CA ALA A 18 -1.77 -3.14 -11.87
C ALA A 18 -2.69 -2.56 -10.79
N GLY A 19 -2.66 -1.23 -10.62
CA GLY A 19 -3.58 -0.50 -9.77
C GLY A 19 -5.03 -0.74 -10.15
N ILE A 20 -5.40 -0.52 -11.43
CA ILE A 20 -6.78 -0.70 -11.92
C ILE A 20 -7.30 -2.10 -11.60
N VAL A 21 -6.53 -3.14 -11.94
CA VAL A 21 -6.96 -4.53 -11.77
C VAL A 21 -7.18 -4.84 -10.28
N GLU A 22 -6.26 -4.42 -9.41
CA GLU A 22 -6.44 -4.59 -7.97
C GLU A 22 -7.65 -3.82 -7.44
N GLY A 23 -7.78 -2.53 -7.80
CA GLY A 23 -8.85 -1.67 -7.36
C GLY A 23 -10.22 -2.19 -7.76
N ALA A 24 -10.34 -2.70 -8.99
CA ALA A 24 -11.60 -3.27 -9.50
C ALA A 24 -11.95 -4.59 -8.80
N LEU A 25 -11.00 -5.53 -8.73
CA LEU A 25 -11.21 -6.86 -8.15
C LEU A 25 -11.43 -6.83 -6.63
N THR A 26 -10.87 -5.82 -5.95
CA THR A 26 -10.97 -5.69 -4.48
C THR A 26 -11.81 -4.50 -4.04
N SER A 27 -12.57 -3.89 -4.95
CA SER A 27 -13.38 -2.67 -4.71
C SER A 27 -14.24 -2.74 -3.44
N TYR A 28 -14.97 -3.84 -3.25
CA TYR A 28 -15.76 -4.08 -2.04
C TYR A 28 -14.90 -4.18 -0.77
N LEU A 29 -13.78 -4.90 -0.83
CA LEU A 29 -12.88 -5.05 0.32
C LEU A 29 -12.20 -3.73 0.69
N ILE A 30 -11.81 -2.93 -0.30
CA ILE A 30 -11.29 -1.57 -0.10
C ILE A 30 -12.34 -0.69 0.57
N HIS A 31 -13.56 -0.68 0.04
CA HIS A 31 -14.66 0.12 0.59
C HIS A 31 -14.93 -0.22 2.07
N THR A 32 -15.14 -1.51 2.37
CA THR A 32 -15.37 -1.98 3.74
C THR A 32 -14.18 -1.69 4.66
N HIS A 33 -12.95 -1.77 4.15
CA HIS A 33 -11.77 -1.46 4.95
C HIS A 33 -11.67 0.04 5.27
N LEU A 34 -11.97 0.92 4.31
CA LEU A 34 -12.05 2.37 4.52
C LEU A 34 -13.13 2.73 5.55
N ASP A 35 -14.30 2.09 5.47
CA ASP A 35 -15.38 2.27 6.45
C ASP A 35 -14.94 1.89 7.86
N ASN A 36 -14.29 0.74 8.01
CA ASN A 36 -13.84 0.23 9.30
C ASN A 36 -12.65 1.01 9.91
N THR A 37 -11.91 1.77 9.09
CA THR A 37 -10.67 2.43 9.51
C THR A 37 -10.78 3.96 9.42
N VAL A 38 -10.52 4.52 8.25
CA VAL A 38 -10.43 5.96 8.00
C VAL A 38 -11.76 6.65 8.34
N ARG A 39 -12.88 6.17 7.78
CA ARG A 39 -14.19 6.82 7.95
C ARG A 39 -14.75 6.65 9.35
N ALA A 40 -14.56 5.49 9.97
CA ALA A 40 -14.90 5.27 11.37
C ALA A 40 -14.20 6.28 12.31
N ALA A 41 -12.90 6.55 12.09
CA ALA A 41 -12.16 7.55 12.88
C ALA A 41 -12.67 8.98 12.64
N CYS A 42 -13.17 9.28 11.43
CA CYS A 42 -13.64 10.60 11.05
C CYS A 42 -15.07 10.95 11.51
N GLY A 43 -15.84 10.03 12.07
CA GLY A 43 -17.27 10.21 12.36
C GLY A 43 -17.63 11.52 13.08
N ASN A 44 -16.95 11.84 14.18
CA ASN A 44 -17.15 13.10 14.93
C ASN A 44 -16.10 14.17 14.63
N HIS A 45 -15.19 13.91 13.68
CA HIS A 45 -13.98 14.68 13.42
C HIS A 45 -13.86 15.12 11.97
N ALA A 46 -14.99 15.35 11.28
CA ALA A 46 -15.02 15.62 9.84
C ALA A 46 -14.05 16.76 9.43
N ARG A 47 -14.12 17.93 10.11
CA ARG A 47 -13.22 19.07 9.82
C ARG A 47 -11.74 18.75 10.03
N GLN A 48 -11.42 17.98 11.06
CA GLN A 48 -10.07 17.54 11.35
C GLN A 48 -9.57 16.58 10.28
N CYS A 49 -10.41 15.64 9.85
CA CYS A 49 -10.10 14.71 8.78
C CYS A 49 -9.91 15.42 7.44
N ASP A 50 -10.74 16.40 7.10
CA ASP A 50 -10.58 17.18 5.88
C ASP A 50 -9.22 17.90 5.88
N ARG A 51 -8.82 18.47 7.03
CA ARG A 51 -7.49 19.10 7.17
C ARG A 51 -6.35 18.10 6.99
N VAL A 52 -6.48 16.86 7.47
CA VAL A 52 -5.48 15.80 7.26
C VAL A 52 -5.43 15.38 5.79
N LYS A 53 -6.59 15.19 5.15
CA LYS A 53 -6.70 14.86 3.72
C LYS A 53 -6.05 15.96 2.86
N ASP A 54 -6.33 17.22 3.14
CA ASP A 54 -5.72 18.37 2.44
C ASP A 54 -4.19 18.37 2.54
N GLU A 55 -3.63 18.09 3.72
CA GLU A 55 -2.17 18.04 3.88
C GLU A 55 -1.54 16.82 3.21
N LEU A 56 -2.23 15.68 3.21
CA LEU A 56 -1.81 14.51 2.44
C LEU A 56 -1.80 14.82 0.94
N ASP A 57 -2.84 15.46 0.42
CA ASP A 57 -2.93 15.82 -0.99
C ASP A 57 -1.81 16.79 -1.40
N LYS A 58 -1.53 17.81 -0.58
CA LYS A 58 -0.39 18.72 -0.80
C LYS A 58 0.93 17.95 -0.82
N SER A 59 1.15 17.07 0.16
CA SER A 59 2.36 16.25 0.25
C SER A 59 2.53 15.37 -1.00
N VAL A 60 1.49 14.63 -1.37
CA VAL A 60 1.51 13.76 -2.56
C VAL A 60 1.76 14.54 -3.84
N ASN A 61 1.14 15.71 -4.00
CA ASN A 61 1.37 16.56 -5.18
C ASN A 61 2.82 17.06 -5.28
N ILE A 62 3.43 17.42 -4.14
CA ILE A 62 4.86 17.77 -4.09
C ILE A 62 5.72 16.58 -4.52
N TRP A 63 5.51 15.40 -3.93
CA TRP A 63 6.32 14.22 -4.27
C TRP A 63 6.13 13.77 -5.73
N LYS A 64 4.91 13.83 -6.26
CA LYS A 64 4.63 13.59 -7.68
C LYS A 64 5.39 14.56 -8.58
N SER A 65 5.43 15.85 -8.25
CA SER A 65 6.19 16.84 -9.02
C SER A 65 7.69 16.56 -9.01
N TYR A 66 8.27 16.24 -7.85
CA TYR A 66 9.68 15.89 -7.76
C TYR A 66 10.04 14.60 -8.48
N ALA A 67 9.14 13.60 -8.44
CA ALA A 67 9.29 12.35 -9.15
C ALA A 67 9.29 12.58 -10.67
N ALA A 68 8.32 13.33 -11.19
CA ALA A 68 8.21 13.64 -12.62
C ALA A 68 9.46 14.36 -13.19
N GLU A 69 10.13 15.18 -12.38
CA GLU A 69 11.36 15.87 -12.79
C GLU A 69 12.59 14.96 -12.83
N ARG A 70 12.57 13.80 -12.14
CA ARG A 70 13.78 13.02 -11.83
C ARG A 70 13.70 11.55 -12.22
N GLU A 71 12.51 11.01 -12.53
CA GLU A 71 12.27 9.58 -12.80
C GLU A 71 13.13 9.00 -13.94
N ALA A 72 13.53 9.84 -14.90
CA ALA A 72 14.40 9.42 -16.00
C ALA A 72 15.85 9.17 -15.59
N THR A 73 16.32 9.77 -14.49
CA THR A 73 17.74 9.73 -14.12
C THR A 73 18.00 9.19 -12.72
N ASP A 74 16.99 9.20 -11.87
CA ASP A 74 17.09 8.78 -10.47
C ASP A 74 16.15 7.60 -10.20
N PRO A 75 16.70 6.39 -9.93
CA PRO A 75 15.90 5.21 -9.65
C PRO A 75 14.93 5.37 -8.48
N PHE A 76 15.30 6.14 -7.47
CA PHE A 76 14.43 6.37 -6.31
C PHE A 76 13.17 7.14 -6.75
N TRP A 77 13.35 8.23 -7.49
CA TRP A 77 12.23 9.04 -7.96
C TRP A 77 11.36 8.33 -8.99
N HIS A 78 11.94 7.44 -9.81
CA HIS A 78 11.17 6.53 -10.67
C HIS A 78 10.20 5.68 -9.87
N HIS A 79 10.68 5.01 -8.81
CA HIS A 79 9.83 4.14 -7.99
C HIS A 79 8.79 4.92 -7.18
N VAL A 80 9.10 6.15 -6.75
CA VAL A 80 8.11 7.06 -6.15
C VAL A 80 7.01 7.41 -7.17
N SER A 81 7.38 7.66 -8.44
CA SER A 81 6.42 7.90 -9.52
C SER A 81 5.50 6.69 -9.74
N LEU A 82 6.08 5.49 -9.84
CA LEU A 82 5.33 4.24 -10.03
C LEU A 82 4.39 3.93 -8.85
N TYR A 83 4.83 4.19 -7.62
CA TYR A 83 4.02 4.01 -6.41
C TYR A 83 2.73 4.85 -6.47
N TYR A 84 2.84 6.15 -6.73
CA TYR A 84 1.68 7.03 -6.82
C TYR A 84 0.83 6.78 -8.07
N THR A 85 1.46 6.33 -9.15
CA THR A 85 0.76 5.91 -10.38
C THR A 85 -0.12 4.69 -10.11
N GLN A 86 0.39 3.70 -9.38
CA GLN A 86 -0.40 2.54 -8.97
C GLN A 86 -1.57 2.91 -8.06
N ILE A 87 -1.39 3.82 -7.10
CA ILE A 87 -2.51 4.31 -6.26
C ILE A 87 -3.57 5.01 -7.13
N SER A 88 -3.16 5.79 -8.12
CA SER A 88 -4.08 6.47 -9.05
C SER A 88 -4.84 5.46 -9.93
N GLY A 89 -4.18 4.40 -10.37
CA GLY A 89 -4.80 3.26 -11.06
C GLY A 89 -5.81 2.54 -10.16
N MET A 90 -5.43 2.28 -8.92
CA MET A 90 -6.29 1.63 -7.93
C MET A 90 -7.55 2.43 -7.63
N TYR A 91 -7.45 3.75 -7.52
CA TYR A 91 -8.62 4.62 -7.40
C TYR A 91 -9.55 4.48 -8.62
N THR A 92 -8.98 4.48 -9.82
CA THR A 92 -9.73 4.31 -11.08
C THR A 92 -10.44 2.95 -11.13
N GLY A 93 -9.72 1.87 -10.83
CA GLY A 93 -10.28 0.53 -10.76
C GLY A 93 -11.36 0.40 -9.69
N TRP A 94 -11.14 0.98 -8.51
CA TRP A 94 -12.10 1.01 -7.41
C TRP A 94 -13.41 1.68 -7.84
N LYS A 95 -13.37 2.82 -8.54
CA LYS A 95 -14.57 3.49 -9.07
C LYS A 95 -15.37 2.58 -9.98
N HIS A 96 -14.70 1.97 -10.96
CA HIS A 96 -15.37 1.04 -11.89
C HIS A 96 -15.94 -0.20 -11.20
N GLY A 97 -15.24 -0.73 -10.20
CA GLY A 97 -15.76 -1.83 -9.37
C GLY A 97 -16.97 -1.40 -8.54
N SER A 98 -16.93 -0.18 -8.01
CA SER A 98 -17.99 0.37 -7.16
C SER A 98 -19.27 0.68 -7.94
N GLU A 99 -19.16 1.19 -9.17
CA GLU A 99 -20.31 1.45 -10.05
C GLU A 99 -21.14 0.18 -10.32
N ARG A 100 -20.48 -0.98 -10.36
CA ARG A 100 -21.12 -2.29 -10.56
C ARG A 100 -21.83 -2.81 -9.32
N ASN A 101 -21.54 -2.29 -8.14
CA ASN A 101 -22.07 -2.78 -6.87
C ASN A 101 -22.83 -1.67 -6.14
N ALA A 102 -24.16 -1.81 -6.07
CA ALA A 102 -25.04 -0.83 -5.42
C ALA A 102 -24.67 -0.56 -3.95
N ASN A 103 -24.06 -1.51 -3.26
CA ASN A 103 -23.71 -1.41 -1.84
C ASN A 103 -22.39 -0.65 -1.58
N THR A 104 -21.62 -0.31 -2.61
CA THR A 104 -20.33 0.41 -2.46
C THR A 104 -20.37 1.83 -3.03
N LYS A 105 -21.54 2.27 -3.52
CA LYS A 105 -21.75 3.62 -4.05
C LYS A 105 -21.55 4.66 -2.94
N SER A 106 -20.33 5.17 -2.84
CA SER A 106 -19.97 6.33 -2.01
C SER A 106 -19.09 7.29 -2.80
N ASP A 107 -19.16 8.57 -2.48
CA ASP A 107 -18.20 9.58 -2.92
C ASP A 107 -16.87 9.38 -2.18
N THR A 108 -16.13 8.33 -2.57
CA THR A 108 -14.77 8.11 -2.08
C THR A 108 -13.83 9.05 -2.81
N ASP A 109 -13.08 9.82 -2.05
CA ASP A 109 -11.99 10.65 -2.56
C ASP A 109 -10.67 9.85 -2.61
N ILE A 110 -9.79 10.17 -3.56
CA ILE A 110 -8.47 9.56 -3.66
C ILE A 110 -7.63 9.82 -2.39
N SER A 111 -7.90 10.92 -1.70
CA SER A 111 -7.25 11.28 -0.43
C SER A 111 -7.51 10.23 0.67
N GLU A 112 -8.60 9.46 0.59
CA GLU A 112 -8.82 8.33 1.50
C GLU A 112 -7.87 7.16 1.22
N LEU A 113 -7.48 6.95 -0.05
CA LEU A 113 -6.44 5.99 -0.39
C LEU A 113 -5.06 6.50 0.01
N TYR A 114 -4.78 7.80 -0.14
CA TYR A 114 -3.52 8.37 0.38
C TYR A 114 -3.43 8.21 1.90
N TRP A 115 -4.52 8.49 2.63
CA TRP A 115 -4.58 8.24 4.05
C TRP A 115 -4.33 6.78 4.38
N LEU A 116 -5.03 5.85 3.71
CA LEU A 116 -4.87 4.42 3.92
C LEU A 116 -3.41 3.95 3.72
N ASN A 117 -2.74 4.53 2.73
CA ASN A 117 -1.35 4.22 2.38
C ASN A 117 -0.33 4.92 3.29
N SER A 118 -0.75 5.93 4.04
CA SER A 118 0.08 6.69 4.99
C SER A 118 -0.42 6.56 6.43
N MET A 119 -1.15 5.50 6.78
CA MET A 119 -1.79 5.36 8.10
C MET A 119 -0.79 5.47 9.27
N ALA A 120 0.43 4.96 9.09
CA ALA A 120 1.48 5.08 10.11
C ALA A 120 1.97 6.54 10.27
N ASP A 121 2.05 7.28 9.16
CA ASP A 121 2.53 8.68 9.14
C ASP A 121 1.45 9.66 9.59
N VAL A 122 0.18 9.34 9.39
CA VAL A 122 -0.95 10.18 9.76
C VAL A 122 -0.95 10.51 11.26
N VAL A 123 -0.51 9.58 12.12
CA VAL A 123 -0.41 9.84 13.57
C VAL A 123 0.58 10.97 13.86
N GLU A 124 1.71 10.98 13.16
CA GLU A 124 2.73 12.02 13.29
C GLU A 124 2.28 13.33 12.63
N LEU A 125 1.57 13.26 11.50
CA LEU A 125 0.96 14.43 10.86
C LEU A 125 -0.05 15.12 11.78
N GLN A 126 -0.93 14.34 12.44
CA GLN A 126 -1.89 14.84 13.42
C GLN A 126 -1.19 15.62 14.55
N ARG A 127 -0.10 15.04 15.10
CA ARG A 127 0.73 15.68 16.12
C ARG A 127 1.32 17.01 15.63
N LYS A 128 1.89 17.03 14.42
CA LYS A 128 2.49 18.24 13.84
C LYS A 128 1.46 19.34 13.56
N MET A 129 0.24 18.98 13.19
CA MET A 129 -0.84 19.93 12.88
C MET A 129 -1.64 20.41 14.10
N ASN A 130 -1.34 19.87 15.29
CA ASN A 130 -2.18 20.01 16.50
C ASN A 130 -3.64 19.62 16.21
N VAL A 131 -3.84 18.48 15.54
CA VAL A 131 -5.14 17.91 15.22
C VAL A 131 -5.34 16.65 16.04
N THR A 132 -6.47 16.55 16.75
CA THR A 132 -6.84 15.35 17.50
C THR A 132 -7.95 14.63 16.77
N ILE A 133 -7.70 13.37 16.43
CA ILE A 133 -8.70 12.43 15.92
C ILE A 133 -8.60 11.19 16.80
N ASP A 134 -9.70 10.82 17.46
CA ASP A 134 -9.74 9.61 18.28
C ASP A 134 -9.61 8.39 17.38
N ASN A 135 -8.41 7.80 17.33
CA ASN A 135 -8.16 6.57 16.61
C ASN A 135 -7.87 5.43 17.61
N PRO A 136 -8.71 4.38 17.68
CA PRO A 136 -8.42 3.23 18.54
C PRO A 136 -7.09 2.54 18.21
N ALA A 137 -6.55 2.70 16.98
CA ALA A 137 -5.22 2.20 16.63
C ALA A 137 -4.09 2.90 17.39
N ASN A 138 -4.28 4.16 17.81
CA ASN A 138 -3.27 4.92 18.58
C ASN A 138 -3.14 4.44 20.03
N GLN A 139 -4.04 3.57 20.49
CA GLN A 139 -4.07 3.05 21.87
C GLN A 139 -3.27 1.74 22.06
N LEU A 140 -2.75 1.15 20.98
CA LEU A 140 -2.04 -0.14 21.00
C LEU A 140 -0.59 -0.11 20.45
N PRO A 141 0.23 0.93 20.72
CA PRO A 141 1.61 0.91 20.23
C PRO A 141 2.43 -0.20 20.89
N GLY A 142 3.18 -0.96 20.09
CA GLY A 142 4.27 -1.84 20.57
C GLY A 142 3.96 -3.33 20.79
N LEU A 143 2.82 -3.85 20.32
CA LEU A 143 2.46 -5.27 20.50
C LEU A 143 2.88 -6.20 19.34
N SER A 144 3.36 -5.65 18.23
CA SER A 144 3.88 -6.44 17.11
C SER A 144 5.19 -7.13 17.50
N SER A 145 5.36 -8.37 17.08
CA SER A 145 6.56 -9.17 17.40
C SER A 145 7.12 -9.85 16.16
N ALA A 146 8.44 -9.97 16.11
CA ALA A 146 9.15 -10.74 15.09
C ALA A 146 9.96 -11.84 15.78
N PHE A 147 10.04 -13.00 15.16
CA PHE A 147 10.79 -14.14 15.67
C PHE A 147 11.71 -14.69 14.59
N LEU A 148 13.00 -14.78 14.91
CA LEU A 148 14.03 -15.38 14.07
C LEU A 148 14.58 -16.60 14.80
N ARG A 149 14.52 -17.77 14.17
CA ARG A 149 15.05 -19.02 14.72
C ARG A 149 15.99 -19.70 13.76
N VAL A 150 17.18 -20.00 14.23
CA VAL A 150 18.17 -20.80 13.49
C VAL A 150 18.17 -22.22 14.05
N VAL A 151 17.98 -23.21 13.20
CA VAL A 151 17.90 -24.64 13.57
C VAL A 151 18.90 -25.43 12.74
N ASN A 152 19.63 -26.33 13.40
CA ASN A 152 20.45 -27.31 12.70
C ASN A 152 19.55 -28.44 12.18
N GLU A 153 19.63 -28.74 10.90
CA GLU A 153 18.94 -29.86 10.27
C GLU A 153 19.97 -30.83 9.71
N THR A 154 19.93 -32.08 10.17
CA THR A 154 20.75 -33.16 9.61
C THR A 154 20.02 -33.75 8.42
N LEU A 155 20.63 -33.66 7.24
CA LEU A 155 20.14 -34.31 6.03
C LEU A 155 20.31 -35.84 6.13
N GLU A 156 19.59 -36.59 5.30
CA GLU A 156 19.66 -38.07 5.27
C GLU A 156 21.08 -38.61 5.05
N ASN A 157 21.95 -37.83 4.41
CA ASN A 157 23.35 -38.17 4.18
C ASN A 157 24.30 -37.83 5.35
N GLY A 158 23.77 -37.41 6.51
CA GLY A 158 24.54 -37.05 7.70
C GLY A 158 25.12 -35.62 7.69
N THR A 159 24.90 -34.84 6.62
CA THR A 159 25.37 -33.44 6.54
C THR A 159 24.49 -32.53 7.39
N ILE A 160 25.09 -31.72 8.25
CA ILE A 160 24.37 -30.71 9.04
C ILE A 160 24.24 -29.42 8.24
N THR A 161 23.00 -29.01 8.01
CA THR A 161 22.65 -27.73 7.39
C THR A 161 21.99 -26.80 8.43
N LYS A 162 22.03 -25.49 8.19
CA LYS A 162 21.33 -24.50 9.03
C LYS A 162 20.09 -24.02 8.31
N ARG A 163 18.92 -24.16 8.94
CA ARG A 163 17.67 -23.54 8.50
C ARG A 163 17.37 -22.30 9.31
N ILE A 164 16.93 -21.25 8.63
CA ILE A 164 16.48 -20.01 9.24
C ILE A 164 14.97 -19.91 9.06
N TYR A 165 14.24 -19.75 10.17
CA TYR A 165 12.81 -19.49 10.20
C TYR A 165 12.60 -18.05 10.64
N LEU A 166 11.78 -17.33 9.87
CA LEU A 166 11.36 -15.97 10.17
C LEU A 166 9.84 -15.96 10.31
N ALA A 167 9.34 -15.40 11.40
CA ALA A 167 7.92 -15.17 11.63
C ALA A 167 7.69 -13.73 12.11
N HIS A 168 6.55 -13.16 11.72
CA HIS A 168 6.13 -11.84 12.16
C HIS A 168 4.65 -11.87 12.55
N ASN A 169 4.33 -11.32 13.70
CA ASN A 169 2.98 -11.11 14.20
C ASN A 169 2.72 -9.61 14.31
N THR A 170 1.80 -9.10 13.51
CA THR A 170 1.40 -7.70 13.57
C THR A 170 0.23 -7.54 14.52
N ALA A 171 0.39 -6.73 15.55
CA ALA A 171 -0.72 -6.30 16.40
C ALA A 171 -1.37 -5.04 15.82
N GLY A 172 -2.69 -4.96 15.94
CA GLY A 172 -3.48 -3.81 15.48
C GLY A 172 -4.93 -3.91 15.95
N SER A 173 -5.70 -2.87 15.68
CA SER A 173 -7.14 -2.87 15.96
C SER A 173 -7.86 -4.01 15.22
N TYR A 174 -8.88 -4.61 15.84
CA TYR A 174 -9.73 -5.59 15.16
C TYR A 174 -10.42 -5.01 13.92
N SER A 175 -10.67 -3.70 13.90
CA SER A 175 -11.24 -3.03 12.72
C SER A 175 -10.32 -3.07 11.49
N SER A 176 -9.01 -3.29 11.66
CA SER A 176 -8.05 -3.43 10.55
C SER A 176 -7.84 -4.89 10.11
N MET A 177 -8.59 -5.86 10.65
CA MET A 177 -8.43 -7.30 10.34
C MET A 177 -9.05 -7.76 9.01
N THR A 178 -9.41 -6.83 8.12
CA THR A 178 -9.69 -7.21 6.73
C THR A 178 -8.35 -7.43 6.01
N ARG A 179 -8.00 -8.68 5.70
CA ARG A 179 -6.67 -9.04 5.20
C ARG A 179 -6.75 -9.71 3.83
N ILE A 180 -5.76 -9.43 3.00
CA ILE A 180 -5.55 -10.06 1.68
C ILE A 180 -4.08 -10.45 1.57
N LEU A 181 -3.82 -11.72 1.21
CA LEU A 181 -2.49 -12.15 0.78
C LEU A 181 -2.29 -11.71 -0.67
N LYS A 182 -1.29 -10.87 -0.91
CA LYS A 182 -0.97 -10.31 -2.22
C LYS A 182 0.31 -10.94 -2.77
N LYS A 183 0.32 -11.24 -4.05
CA LYS A 183 1.51 -11.65 -4.80
C LYS A 183 1.61 -10.76 -6.03
N TYR A 184 2.66 -9.96 -6.10
CA TYR A 184 2.92 -9.09 -7.22
C TYR A 184 4.07 -9.67 -8.05
N LYS A 185 3.89 -9.70 -9.37
CA LYS A 185 4.95 -9.95 -10.35
C LYS A 185 5.03 -8.73 -11.27
N LEU A 186 5.84 -7.75 -10.88
CA LEU A 186 5.95 -6.45 -11.55
C LEU A 186 7.27 -6.39 -12.31
N ASN A 187 7.19 -6.13 -13.61
CA ASN A 187 8.37 -6.05 -14.49
C ASN A 187 8.83 -4.59 -14.64
N TYR A 188 9.14 -3.95 -13.51
CA TYR A 188 9.65 -2.58 -13.49
C TYR A 188 11.16 -2.52 -13.75
N HIS A 189 11.60 -1.38 -14.26
CA HIS A 189 12.97 -1.03 -14.55
C HIS A 189 13.54 -0.10 -13.48
N LYS A 190 14.87 0.04 -13.45
CA LYS A 190 15.54 0.90 -12.46
C LYS A 190 15.15 2.36 -12.60
N THR A 191 15.16 2.86 -13.83
CA THR A 191 14.72 4.22 -14.19
C THR A 191 13.75 4.11 -15.36
N SER A 192 13.05 5.21 -15.68
CA SER A 192 12.12 5.22 -16.81
C SER A 192 12.81 5.08 -18.18
N SER A 193 14.13 5.17 -18.24
CA SER A 193 14.94 5.04 -19.47
C SER A 193 15.82 3.78 -19.52
N ASP A 194 15.84 2.98 -18.46
CA ASP A 194 16.65 1.76 -18.41
C ASP A 194 15.94 0.57 -19.07
N ASP A 195 16.69 -0.26 -19.77
CA ASP A 195 16.21 -1.55 -20.30
C ASP A 195 16.34 -2.70 -19.27
N ALA A 196 17.03 -2.48 -18.15
CA ALA A 196 17.28 -3.51 -17.15
C ALA A 196 16.24 -3.48 -16.03
N ALA A 197 15.52 -4.60 -15.88
CA ALA A 197 14.56 -4.79 -14.79
C ALA A 197 15.24 -4.71 -13.40
N VAL A 198 14.49 -4.24 -12.40
CA VAL A 198 14.97 -4.23 -11.01
C VAL A 198 15.06 -5.63 -10.41
N PRO A 199 15.99 -5.90 -9.48
CA PRO A 199 15.87 -7.02 -8.57
C PRO A 199 14.55 -6.94 -7.79
N GLY A 200 13.91 -8.07 -7.49
CA GLY A 200 12.66 -8.08 -6.70
C GLY A 200 11.37 -8.00 -7.51
N THR A 201 11.39 -8.38 -8.79
CA THR A 201 10.19 -8.38 -9.66
C THR A 201 9.03 -9.24 -9.12
N VAL A 202 9.29 -10.18 -8.20
CA VAL A 202 8.25 -10.99 -7.55
C VAL A 202 8.30 -10.82 -6.04
N GLY A 203 7.20 -10.33 -5.47
CA GLY A 203 7.01 -10.15 -4.02
C GLY A 203 5.69 -10.75 -3.55
N GLY A 204 5.71 -11.44 -2.40
CA GLY A 204 4.53 -12.01 -1.76
C GLY A 204 4.36 -11.49 -0.34
N ILE A 205 3.20 -10.90 -0.03
CA ILE A 205 3.03 -10.19 1.23
C ILE A 205 1.58 -10.14 1.74
N LEU A 206 1.39 -10.35 3.05
CA LEU A 206 0.08 -10.22 3.70
C LEU A 206 -0.19 -8.76 4.05
N ARG A 207 -1.28 -8.21 3.52
CA ARG A 207 -1.62 -6.78 3.63
C ARG A 207 -3.11 -6.56 3.85
N VAL A 208 -3.51 -5.30 3.97
CA VAL A 208 -4.91 -4.88 3.96
C VAL A 208 -5.33 -4.49 2.52
N PRO A 209 -6.63 -4.56 2.18
CA PRO A 209 -7.14 -4.08 0.90
C PRO A 209 -6.80 -2.60 0.70
N GLY A 210 -6.42 -2.19 -0.51
CA GLY A 210 -6.20 -0.76 -0.83
C GLY A 210 -4.84 -0.20 -0.41
N LEU A 211 -4.01 -0.98 0.29
CA LEU A 211 -2.62 -0.61 0.61
C LEU A 211 -1.70 -1.08 -0.53
N CYS A 212 -1.14 -0.12 -1.27
CA CYS A 212 -0.09 -0.33 -2.26
C CYS A 212 1.25 -0.48 -1.52
N ASP A 213 1.96 -1.57 -1.81
CA ASP A 213 3.31 -1.78 -1.32
C ASP A 213 4.10 -2.41 -2.46
N GLN A 214 4.92 -1.59 -3.11
CA GLN A 214 5.86 -2.06 -4.12
C GLN A 214 7.13 -2.45 -3.36
N SER A 215 7.20 -3.70 -2.91
CA SER A 215 8.43 -4.24 -2.34
C SER A 215 9.43 -4.46 -3.47
N GLY A 216 10.23 -3.43 -3.77
CA GLY A 216 11.37 -3.43 -4.70
C GLY A 216 12.58 -2.76 -4.05
#